data_AF-A0A659PWE8-F1
#
_entry.id   AF-A0A659PWE8-F1
#
_cell.length_a   1.000
_cell.length_b   1.000
_cell.length_c   1.000
_cell.angle_alpha   90.00
_cell.angle_beta   90.00
_cell.angle_gamma   90.00
#
_symmetry.space_group_name_H-M   'P 1'
#
loop_
_entity.id
_entity.type
_entity.pdbx_description
1 polymer ?
#
loop_
_entity_poly.entity_id
_entity_poly.type
_entity_poly.pdbx_seq_one_letter_code
_entity_poly.pdbx_strand_id
1 'polypeptide(L)'
;MTIDYQALREAAERAIPAMERLLMLPVDDDLLSEQELKDYGVDIDALNAFKFLTGPETVLALLDERERNQQYIKRRDQENEDIALTVGKLRVELEGKDKLIAELGKQCAEWERKALSNFEECAAMAERIEEMSKQSCEARERDLFESWVMHSICISKSTLEGLRTETGYRNATLSGTDFNRMWKQWKSIRAAGIRIKGE
;
A
#
# COMPACT_ATOMS: atom_id res chain seq x y z
N MET A 1 6.78 56.22 -7.61
CA MET A 1 7.66 56.65 -8.72
C MET A 1 8.18 55.37 -9.36
N THR A 2 7.99 55.19 -10.68
CA THR A 2 8.49 54.01 -11.38
C THR A 2 9.81 54.38 -12.00
N ILE A 3 10.90 53.78 -11.53
CA ILE A 3 12.24 54.01 -12.09
C ILE A 3 12.33 53.24 -13.40
N ASP A 4 12.72 53.92 -14.47
CA ASP A 4 13.06 53.26 -15.73
C ASP A 4 14.48 52.68 -15.63
N TYR A 5 14.55 51.41 -15.25
CA TYR A 5 15.81 50.68 -15.10
C TYR A 5 16.60 50.59 -16.40
N GLN A 6 15.92 50.53 -17.55
CA GLN A 6 16.57 50.38 -18.85
C GLN A 6 17.20 51.72 -19.27
N ALA A 7 16.44 52.82 -19.18
CA ALA A 7 16.97 54.16 -19.48
C ALA A 7 18.10 54.56 -18.53
N LEU A 8 17.98 54.22 -17.24
CA LEU A 8 19.03 54.47 -16.25
C LEU A 8 20.31 53.68 -16.58
N ARG A 9 20.17 52.41 -16.97
CA ARG A 9 21.29 51.55 -17.34
C ARG A 9 21.99 52.05 -18.60
N GLU A 10 21.25 52.39 -19.64
CA GLU A 10 21.81 52.90 -20.89
C GLU A 10 22.51 54.26 -20.71
N ALA A 11 21.96 55.14 -19.88
CA ALA A 11 22.61 56.40 -19.54
C ALA A 11 23.89 56.19 -18.73
N ALA A 12 23.88 55.25 -17.76
CA ALA A 12 25.07 54.89 -16.99
C ALA A 12 26.17 54.30 -17.88
N GLU A 13 25.83 53.35 -18.74
CA GLU A 13 26.77 52.69 -19.66
C GLU A 13 27.43 53.69 -20.63
N ARG A 14 26.72 54.72 -21.08
CA ARG A 14 27.29 55.82 -21.91
C ARG A 14 28.08 56.85 -21.10
N ALA A 15 27.69 57.11 -19.85
CA ALA A 15 28.37 58.09 -19.00
C ALA A 15 29.72 57.58 -18.46
N ILE A 16 29.90 56.27 -18.25
CA ILE A 16 31.16 55.68 -17.78
C ILE A 16 32.38 56.11 -18.62
N PRO A 17 32.44 55.86 -19.95
CA PRO A 17 33.60 56.23 -20.76
C PRO A 17 33.77 57.76 -20.88
N ALA A 18 32.67 58.52 -20.81
CA ALA A 18 32.72 59.99 -20.81
C ALA A 18 33.36 60.53 -19.52
N MET A 19 33.03 59.95 -18.37
CA MET A 19 33.66 60.26 -17.07
C MET A 19 35.13 59.89 -17.07
N GLU A 20 35.48 58.71 -17.58
CA GLU A 20 36.88 58.26 -17.70
C GLU A 20 37.73 59.23 -18.54
N ARG A 21 37.20 59.73 -19.67
CA ARG A 21 37.90 60.73 -20.48
C ARG A 21 38.04 62.07 -19.78
N LEU A 22 37.00 62.53 -19.08
CA LEU A 22 37.04 63.78 -18.33
C LEU A 22 38.09 63.73 -17.21
N LEU A 23 38.25 62.57 -16.56
CA LEU A 23 39.28 62.31 -15.54
C LEU A 23 40.72 62.29 -16.10
N MET A 24 40.89 61.99 -17.40
CA MET A 24 42.20 61.91 -18.07
C MET A 24 42.66 63.25 -18.65
N LEU A 25 41.86 64.32 -18.55
CA LEU A 25 42.23 65.65 -19.01
C LEU A 25 43.33 66.25 -18.12
N PRO A 26 44.27 67.02 -18.70
CA PRO A 26 45.23 67.79 -17.92
C PRO A 26 44.48 68.76 -16.99
N VAL A 27 44.83 68.75 -15.70
CA VAL A 27 44.23 69.61 -14.67
C VAL A 27 44.91 70.99 -14.77
N ASP A 28 44.62 71.72 -15.83
CA ASP A 28 44.94 73.15 -15.90
C ASP A 28 43.79 73.94 -15.25
N ASP A 29 44.10 75.00 -14.49
CA ASP A 29 43.13 75.82 -13.72
C ASP A 29 42.16 76.63 -14.60
N ASP A 30 42.25 76.51 -15.92
CA ASP A 30 41.38 77.21 -16.88
C ASP A 30 40.03 76.48 -17.01
N LEU A 31 38.94 77.25 -16.90
CA LEU A 31 37.59 76.73 -17.11
C LEU A 31 37.40 76.35 -18.58
N LEU A 32 37.48 75.06 -18.90
CA LEU A 32 37.15 74.53 -20.21
C LEU A 32 35.66 74.71 -20.52
N SER A 33 35.37 75.22 -21.71
CA SER A 33 34.01 75.31 -22.25
C SER A 33 33.48 73.94 -22.68
N GLU A 34 32.15 73.84 -22.82
CA GLU A 34 31.49 72.62 -23.29
C GLU A 34 31.97 72.21 -24.70
N GLN A 35 32.31 73.19 -25.54
CA GLN A 35 32.85 72.95 -26.88
C GLN A 35 34.25 72.35 -26.82
N GLU A 36 35.13 72.88 -25.96
CA GLU A 36 36.49 72.36 -25.78
C GLU A 36 36.48 70.93 -25.22
N LEU A 37 35.60 70.65 -24.24
CA LEU A 37 35.42 69.30 -23.72
C LEU A 37 34.93 68.30 -24.78
N LYS A 38 34.04 68.73 -25.70
CA LYS A 38 33.64 67.91 -26.86
C LYS A 38 34.81 67.69 -27.83
N ASP A 39 35.66 68.70 -28.03
CA ASP A 39 36.85 68.61 -28.88
C ASP A 39 37.91 67.65 -28.30
N TYR A 40 37.97 67.50 -26.97
CA TYR A 40 38.75 66.44 -26.28
C TYR A 40 38.07 65.05 -26.30
N GLY A 41 36.92 64.91 -26.96
CA GLY A 41 36.20 63.64 -27.10
C GLY A 41 35.40 63.20 -25.88
N VAL A 42 35.09 64.12 -24.96
CA VAL A 42 34.19 63.89 -23.84
C VAL A 42 32.74 63.99 -24.33
N ASP A 43 31.95 62.94 -24.10
CA ASP A 43 30.51 62.93 -24.39
C ASP A 43 29.73 63.59 -23.24
N ILE A 44 29.64 64.91 -23.30
CA ILE A 44 28.96 65.73 -22.28
C ILE A 44 27.45 65.50 -22.28
N ASP A 45 26.87 65.15 -23.44
CA ASP A 45 25.46 64.86 -23.57
C ASP A 45 25.10 63.56 -22.82
N ALA A 46 25.97 62.54 -22.86
CA ALA A 46 25.84 61.34 -22.02
C ALA A 46 25.98 61.64 -20.52
N LEU A 47 26.92 62.49 -20.11
CA LEU A 47 27.10 62.89 -18.71
C LEU A 47 25.88 63.64 -18.17
N ASN A 48 25.35 64.59 -18.94
CA ASN A 48 24.16 65.34 -18.59
C ASN A 48 22.94 64.41 -18.49
N ALA A 49 22.74 63.52 -19.48
CA ALA A 49 21.64 62.56 -19.47
C ALA A 49 21.65 61.67 -18.21
N PHE A 50 22.83 61.15 -17.83
CA PHE A 50 22.98 60.37 -16.60
C PHE A 50 22.70 61.21 -15.35
N LYS A 51 23.24 62.43 -15.26
CA LYS A 51 23.02 63.34 -14.13
C LYS A 51 21.53 63.67 -13.92
N PHE A 52 20.78 63.86 -15.00
CA PHE A 52 19.33 64.08 -14.91
C PHE A 52 18.56 62.84 -14.42
N LEU A 53 18.98 61.65 -14.87
CA LEU A 53 18.32 60.39 -14.48
C LEU A 53 18.69 59.94 -13.06
N THR A 54 19.89 60.30 -12.58
CA THR A 54 20.43 59.95 -11.25
C THR A 54 20.24 61.03 -10.20
N GLY A 55 19.08 61.69 -10.21
CA GLY A 55 18.70 62.59 -9.11
C GLY A 55 18.68 61.87 -7.75
N PRO A 56 18.84 62.61 -6.63
CA PRO A 56 18.74 62.06 -5.28
C PRO A 56 17.47 61.23 -5.05
N GLU A 57 16.36 61.62 -5.65
CA GLU A 57 15.08 60.92 -5.58
C GLU A 57 15.15 59.54 -6.25
N THR A 58 15.81 59.43 -7.41
CA THR A 58 16.03 58.14 -8.10
C THR A 58 16.92 57.23 -7.26
N VAL A 59 18.00 57.77 -6.69
CA VAL A 59 18.94 56.99 -5.86
C VAL A 59 18.24 56.48 -4.60
N LEU A 60 17.47 57.32 -3.90
CA LEU A 60 16.70 56.91 -2.73
C LEU A 60 15.67 55.82 -3.09
N ALA A 61 14.93 55.99 -4.18
CA ALA A 61 13.95 54.99 -4.61
C ALA A 61 14.60 53.63 -4.96
N LEU A 62 15.80 53.62 -5.55
CA LEU A 62 16.58 52.40 -5.79
C LEU A 62 17.04 51.73 -4.50
N LEU A 63 17.48 52.51 -3.50
CA LEU A 63 17.89 52.00 -2.20
C LEU A 63 16.71 51.40 -1.43
N ASP A 64 15.57 52.10 -1.40
CA ASP A 64 14.34 51.63 -0.76
C ASP A 64 13.80 50.35 -1.42
N GLU A 65 13.86 50.26 -2.76
CA GLU A 65 13.49 49.04 -3.48
C GLU A 65 14.46 47.90 -3.21
N ARG A 66 15.77 48.16 -3.20
CA ARG A 66 16.78 47.16 -2.85
C ARG A 66 16.56 46.62 -1.45
N GLU A 67 16.28 47.48 -0.47
CA GLU A 67 16.03 47.05 0.90
C GLU A 67 14.76 46.19 1.00
N ARG A 68 13.66 46.62 0.37
CA ARG A 68 12.42 45.83 0.30
C ARG A 68 12.64 44.46 -0.35
N ASN A 69 13.42 44.41 -1.43
CA ASN A 69 13.75 43.16 -2.11
C ASN A 69 14.62 42.24 -1.24
N GLN A 70 15.58 42.78 -0.49
CA GLN A 70 16.37 42.00 0.47
C GLN A 70 15.53 41.42 1.60
N GLN A 71 14.59 42.21 2.14
CA GLN A 71 13.66 41.73 3.15
C GLN A 71 12.72 40.64 2.59
N TYR A 72 12.27 40.79 1.35
CA TYR A 72 11.45 39.78 0.67
C TYR A 72 12.20 38.45 0.51
N ILE A 73 13.45 38.50 0.04
CA ILE A 73 14.30 37.30 -0.10
C ILE A 73 14.46 36.60 1.25
N LYS A 74 14.79 37.33 2.32
CA LYS A 74 14.91 36.76 3.67
C LYS A 74 13.63 36.05 4.14
N ARG A 75 12.46 36.67 3.92
CA ARG A 75 11.17 36.04 4.28
C ARG A 75 10.90 34.78 3.45
N ARG A 76 11.23 34.80 2.16
CA ARG A 76 11.08 33.64 1.27
C ARG A 76 12.02 32.51 1.64
N ASP A 77 13.25 32.81 2.02
CA ASP A 77 14.21 31.81 2.48
C ASP A 77 13.72 31.14 3.77
N GLN A 78 13.21 31.91 4.72
CA GLN A 78 12.62 31.36 5.94
C GLN A 78 11.40 30.49 5.65
N GLU A 79 10.49 30.95 4.78
CA GLU A 79 9.31 30.18 4.37
C GLU A 79 9.71 28.87 3.68
N ASN A 80 10.72 28.91 2.82
CA ASN A 80 11.24 27.71 2.14
C ASN A 80 11.87 26.73 3.12
N GLU A 81 12.57 27.21 4.14
CA GLU A 81 13.12 26.37 5.21
C GLU A 81 12.01 25.70 6.03
N ASP A 82 10.98 26.45 6.42
CA ASP A 82 9.82 25.92 7.15
C ASP A 82 9.06 24.87 6.31
N ILE A 83 8.92 25.10 5.00
CA ILE A 83 8.35 24.14 4.05
C ILE A 83 9.22 22.89 3.99
N ALA A 84 10.55 23.02 3.86
CA ALA A 84 11.47 21.88 3.80
C ALA A 84 11.40 21.02 5.08
N LEU A 85 11.34 21.66 6.25
CA LEU A 85 11.17 20.99 7.53
C LEU A 85 9.82 20.24 7.62
N THR A 86 8.75 20.88 7.16
CA THR A 86 7.40 20.28 7.18
C THR A 86 7.31 19.09 6.23
N VAL A 87 7.82 19.23 5.00
CA VAL A 87 7.88 18.14 4.03
C VAL A 87 8.75 17.00 4.55
N GLY A 88 9.86 17.30 5.21
CA GLY A 88 10.72 16.30 5.86
C GLY A 88 9.96 15.48 6.92
N LYS A 89 9.21 16.15 7.82
CA LYS A 89 8.38 15.48 8.83
C LYS A 89 7.31 14.59 8.21
N LEU A 90 6.60 15.09 7.20
CA LEU A 90 5.54 14.33 6.52
C LEU A 90 6.08 13.10 5.80
N ARG A 91 7.28 13.17 5.21
CA ARG A 91 7.92 11.99 4.59
C ARG A 91 8.20 10.90 5.61
N VAL A 92 8.76 11.25 6.76
CA VAL A 92 9.04 10.29 7.84
C VAL A 92 7.75 9.66 8.38
N GLU A 93 6.70 10.46 8.57
CA GLU A 93 5.41 9.95 9.02
C GLU A 93 4.78 8.99 8.00
N LEU A 94 4.88 9.31 6.70
CA LEU A 94 4.39 8.47 5.62
C LEU A 94 5.13 7.14 5.55
N GLU A 95 6.46 7.14 5.64
CA GLU A 95 7.26 5.91 5.74
C GLU A 95 6.89 5.06 6.96
N GLY A 96 6.55 5.70 8.08
CA GLY A 96 6.06 5.01 9.27
C GLY A 96 4.72 4.31 9.05
N LYS A 97 3.77 4.99 8.38
CA LYS A 97 2.47 4.43 8.03
C LYS A 97 2.59 3.29 7.02
N ASP A 98 3.44 3.43 6.00
CA ASP A 98 3.66 2.38 5.01
C ASP A 98 4.21 1.09 5.64
N LYS A 99 5.16 1.22 6.59
CA LYS A 99 5.66 0.08 7.36
C LYS A 99 4.55 -0.60 8.17
N LEU A 100 3.69 0.18 8.82
CA LEU A 100 2.56 -0.35 9.59
C LEU A 100 1.56 -1.08 8.69
N ILE A 101 1.22 -0.52 7.54
CA ILE A 101 0.32 -1.14 6.56
C ILE A 101 0.91 -2.47 6.07
N ALA A 102 2.19 -2.49 5.74
CA ALA A 102 2.86 -3.71 5.31
C ALA A 102 2.84 -4.80 6.39
N GLU A 103 3.06 -4.42 7.65
CA GLU A 103 3.03 -5.35 8.78
C GLU A 103 1.62 -5.91 9.04
N LEU A 104 0.61 -5.05 9.03
CA LEU A 104 -0.79 -5.48 9.14
C LEU A 104 -1.19 -6.38 7.97
N GLY A 105 -0.74 -6.09 6.75
CA GLY A 105 -0.96 -6.93 5.58
C GLY A 105 -0.40 -8.35 5.74
N LYS A 106 0.81 -8.49 6.32
CA LYS A 106 1.38 -9.81 6.65
C LYS A 106 0.55 -10.54 7.69
N GLN A 107 0.13 -9.85 8.75
CA GLN A 107 -0.71 -10.45 9.79
C GLN A 107 -2.04 -10.92 9.22
N CYS A 108 -2.73 -10.12 8.40
CA CYS A 108 -3.97 -10.54 7.73
C CYS A 108 -3.78 -11.82 6.90
N ALA A 109 -2.74 -11.88 6.07
CA ALA A 109 -2.44 -13.08 5.28
C ALA A 109 -2.12 -14.31 6.16
N GLU A 110 -1.51 -14.10 7.33
CA GLU A 110 -1.28 -15.16 8.30
C GLU A 110 -2.58 -15.66 8.94
N TRP A 111 -3.44 -14.75 9.36
CA TRP A 111 -4.74 -15.08 9.94
C TRP A 111 -5.65 -15.78 8.93
N GLU A 112 -5.65 -15.36 7.66
CA GLU A 112 -6.37 -16.03 6.58
C GLU A 112 -5.89 -17.47 6.39
N ARG A 113 -4.57 -17.69 6.36
CA ARG A 113 -3.99 -19.04 6.26
C ARG A 113 -4.39 -19.91 7.44
N LYS A 114 -4.32 -19.38 8.66
CA LYS A 114 -4.74 -20.09 9.88
C LYS A 114 -6.22 -20.43 9.85
N ALA A 115 -7.07 -19.50 9.42
CA ALA A 115 -8.50 -19.73 9.28
C ALA A 115 -8.77 -20.86 8.28
N LEU A 116 -8.14 -20.83 7.10
CA LEU A 116 -8.28 -21.89 6.09
C LEU A 116 -7.84 -23.27 6.64
N SER A 117 -6.69 -23.35 7.29
CA SER A 117 -6.20 -24.58 7.93
C SER A 117 -7.21 -25.11 8.96
N ASN A 118 -7.74 -24.23 9.82
CA ASN A 118 -8.74 -24.64 10.81
C ASN A 118 -10.03 -25.15 10.17
N PHE A 119 -10.47 -24.53 9.06
CA PHE A 119 -11.64 -25.00 8.33
C PHE A 119 -11.41 -26.36 7.68
N GLU A 120 -10.23 -26.59 7.09
CA GLU A 120 -9.85 -27.90 6.55
C GLU A 120 -9.83 -28.98 7.64
N GLU A 121 -9.27 -28.68 8.81
CA GLU A 121 -9.28 -29.59 9.95
C GLU A 121 -10.70 -29.91 10.43
N CYS A 122 -11.57 -28.90 10.49
CA CYS A 122 -12.98 -29.08 10.85
C CYS A 122 -13.74 -29.92 9.82
N ALA A 123 -13.48 -29.73 8.52
CA ALA A 123 -14.06 -30.55 7.46
C ALA A 123 -13.62 -32.01 7.58
N ALA A 124 -12.32 -32.26 7.75
CA ALA A 124 -11.79 -33.61 7.97
C ALA A 124 -12.36 -34.27 9.23
N MET A 125 -12.59 -33.50 10.29
CA MET A 125 -13.20 -34.01 11.50
C MET A 125 -14.68 -34.36 11.30
N ALA A 126 -15.42 -33.55 10.55
CA ALA A 126 -16.81 -33.82 10.21
C ALA A 126 -16.95 -35.12 9.39
N GLU A 127 -16.10 -35.34 8.40
CA GLU A 127 -16.08 -36.60 7.64
C GLU A 127 -15.82 -37.81 8.53
N ARG A 128 -14.86 -37.70 9.47
CA ARG A 128 -14.59 -38.77 10.45
C ARG A 128 -15.78 -39.05 11.36
N ILE A 129 -16.51 -38.02 11.78
CA ILE A 129 -17.72 -38.19 12.60
C ILE A 129 -18.81 -38.91 11.79
N GLU A 130 -19.02 -38.52 10.53
CA GLU A 130 -19.99 -39.16 9.65
C GLU A 130 -19.65 -40.64 9.42
N GLU A 131 -18.38 -40.94 9.16
CA GLU A 131 -17.88 -42.30 8.97
C GLU A 131 -18.07 -43.15 10.23
N MET A 132 -17.66 -42.65 11.40
CA MET A 132 -17.90 -43.35 12.68
C MET A 132 -19.40 -43.57 12.93
N SER A 133 -20.26 -42.61 12.57
CA SER A 133 -21.71 -42.74 12.71
C SER A 133 -22.26 -43.83 11.79
N LYS A 134 -21.78 -43.92 10.53
CA LYS A 134 -22.16 -44.99 9.60
C LYS A 134 -21.73 -46.36 10.12
N GLN A 135 -20.49 -46.49 10.56
CA GLN A 135 -19.96 -47.73 11.15
C GLN A 135 -20.75 -48.16 12.39
N SER A 136 -21.12 -47.21 13.25
CA SER A 136 -21.96 -47.50 14.42
C SER A 136 -23.36 -48.00 14.03
N CYS A 137 -23.98 -47.39 13.01
CA CYS A 137 -25.28 -47.83 12.48
C CYS A 137 -25.19 -49.24 11.87
N GLU A 138 -24.17 -49.51 11.04
CA GLU A 138 -23.95 -50.82 10.43
C GLU A 138 -23.67 -51.91 11.46
N ALA A 139 -22.89 -51.61 12.49
CA ALA A 139 -22.64 -52.53 13.61
C ALA A 139 -23.95 -52.88 14.31
N ARG A 140 -24.81 -51.89 14.58
CA ARG A 140 -26.12 -52.10 15.18
C ARG A 140 -27.05 -52.94 14.30
N GLU A 141 -27.07 -52.68 12.99
CA GLU A 141 -27.83 -53.50 12.04
C GLU A 141 -27.33 -54.95 12.00
N ARG A 142 -26.01 -55.14 12.04
CA ARG A 142 -25.36 -56.45 12.05
C ARG A 142 -25.77 -57.25 13.29
N ASP A 143 -25.75 -56.63 14.47
CA ASP A 143 -26.16 -57.27 15.72
C ASP A 143 -27.65 -57.67 15.71
N LEU A 144 -28.52 -56.83 15.15
CA LEU A 144 -29.96 -57.13 15.02
C LEU A 144 -30.22 -58.29 14.06
N PHE A 145 -29.55 -58.31 12.91
CA PHE A 145 -29.62 -59.44 11.99
C PHE A 145 -29.11 -60.72 12.62
N GLU A 146 -27.98 -60.69 13.32
CA GLU A 146 -27.45 -61.88 13.97
C GLU A 146 -28.38 -62.40 15.06
N SER A 147 -28.97 -61.51 15.85
CA SER A 147 -30.04 -61.87 16.80
C SER A 147 -31.17 -62.63 16.11
N TRP A 148 -31.66 -62.07 14.99
CA TRP A 148 -32.72 -62.68 14.20
C TRP A 148 -32.32 -64.03 13.58
N VAL A 149 -31.10 -64.16 13.06
CA VAL A 149 -30.58 -65.42 12.48
C VAL A 149 -30.43 -66.49 13.56
N MET A 150 -29.92 -66.14 14.74
CA MET A 150 -29.80 -67.06 15.87
C MET A 150 -31.17 -67.60 16.28
N HIS A 151 -32.21 -66.75 16.32
CA HIS A 151 -33.57 -67.17 16.61
C HIS A 151 -34.17 -68.06 15.51
N SER A 152 -33.89 -67.73 14.24
CA SER A 152 -34.55 -68.37 13.09
C SER A 152 -33.92 -69.70 12.67
N ILE A 153 -32.60 -69.87 12.83
CA ILE A 153 -31.84 -71.05 12.37
C ILE A 153 -31.18 -71.80 13.55
N CYS A 154 -31.35 -71.32 14.79
CA CYS A 154 -30.86 -71.96 16.01
C CYS A 154 -29.33 -72.20 16.02
N ILE A 155 -28.55 -71.21 15.57
CA ILE A 155 -27.08 -71.24 15.63
C ILE A 155 -26.57 -70.36 16.77
N SER A 156 -25.37 -70.68 17.28
CA SER A 156 -24.76 -69.91 18.37
C SER A 156 -24.12 -68.61 17.88
N LYS A 157 -24.05 -67.59 18.74
CA LYS A 157 -23.43 -66.29 18.44
C LYS A 157 -21.96 -66.43 18.02
N SER A 158 -21.20 -67.26 18.73
CA SER A 158 -19.78 -67.49 18.43
C SER A 158 -19.56 -68.13 17.06
N THR A 159 -20.51 -68.94 16.59
CA THR A 159 -20.50 -69.48 15.22
C THR A 159 -20.70 -68.36 14.18
N LEU A 160 -21.63 -67.44 14.40
CA LEU A 160 -21.85 -66.30 13.51
C LEU A 160 -20.67 -65.33 13.47
N GLU A 161 -20.13 -64.99 14.64
CA GLU A 161 -18.93 -64.15 14.77
C GLU A 161 -17.74 -64.77 14.02
N GLY A 162 -17.55 -66.08 14.14
CA GLY A 162 -16.55 -66.81 13.39
C GLY A 162 -16.76 -66.80 11.87
N LEU A 163 -17.97 -66.55 11.38
CA LEU A 163 -18.28 -66.45 9.95
C LEU A 163 -18.20 -65.01 9.42
N ARG A 164 -18.08 -63.97 10.26
CA ARG A 164 -18.00 -62.57 9.82
C ARG A 164 -16.82 -62.33 8.87
N THR A 165 -17.03 -61.47 7.89
CA THR A 165 -15.99 -60.80 7.10
C THR A 165 -16.12 -59.29 7.27
N GLU A 166 -15.18 -58.52 6.72
CA GLU A 166 -15.24 -57.06 6.75
C GLU A 166 -16.57 -56.54 6.17
N THR A 167 -17.03 -57.13 5.06
CA THR A 167 -18.20 -56.65 4.29
C THR A 167 -19.41 -57.58 4.34
N GLY A 168 -19.40 -58.66 5.12
CA GLY A 168 -20.50 -59.63 5.16
C GLY A 168 -20.21 -60.89 5.97
N TYR A 169 -20.59 -62.05 5.42
CA TYR A 169 -20.38 -63.36 6.04
C TYR A 169 -19.78 -64.36 5.06
N ARG A 170 -18.90 -65.24 5.57
CA ARG A 170 -18.41 -66.41 4.84
C ARG A 170 -19.56 -67.40 4.71
N ASN A 171 -20.00 -67.67 3.48
CA ASN A 171 -20.98 -68.72 3.21
C ASN A 171 -20.29 -70.09 3.32
N ALA A 172 -20.37 -70.73 4.49
CA ALA A 172 -19.72 -72.02 4.71
C ALA A 172 -20.42 -72.89 5.76
N THR A 173 -21.65 -73.34 5.49
CA THR A 173 -22.10 -74.58 6.13
C THR A 173 -22.63 -75.57 5.10
N LEU A 174 -22.44 -76.86 5.40
CA LEU A 174 -22.95 -78.04 4.69
C LEU A 174 -24.49 -78.01 4.44
N SER A 175 -25.20 -77.01 4.98
CA SER A 175 -26.65 -76.78 4.84
C SER A 175 -27.06 -76.00 3.57
N GLY A 176 -26.12 -75.34 2.88
CA GLY A 176 -26.44 -74.53 1.68
C GLY A 176 -27.08 -73.16 1.97
N THR A 177 -27.06 -72.69 3.23
CA THR A 177 -27.66 -71.40 3.62
C THR A 177 -26.76 -70.22 3.22
N ASP A 178 -27.31 -69.26 2.47
CA ASP A 178 -26.61 -68.04 2.00
C ASP A 178 -26.94 -66.85 2.92
N PHE A 179 -26.05 -66.59 3.88
CA PHE A 179 -26.23 -65.51 4.86
C PHE A 179 -26.20 -64.12 4.22
N ASN A 180 -25.46 -63.94 3.12
CA ASN A 180 -25.43 -62.68 2.40
C ASN A 180 -26.76 -62.41 1.68
N ARG A 181 -27.41 -63.47 1.16
CA ARG A 181 -28.78 -63.37 0.61
C ARG A 181 -29.82 -63.07 1.70
N MET A 182 -29.70 -63.73 2.85
CA MET A 182 -30.59 -63.48 3.99
C MET A 182 -30.45 -62.04 4.51
N TRP A 183 -29.23 -61.53 4.62
CA TRP A 183 -28.95 -60.14 4.98
C TRP A 183 -29.63 -59.14 4.03
N LYS A 184 -29.52 -59.36 2.71
CA LYS A 184 -30.20 -58.54 1.71
C LYS A 184 -31.73 -58.57 1.86
N GLN A 185 -32.31 -59.74 2.08
CA GLN A 185 -33.76 -59.87 2.30
C GLN A 185 -34.21 -59.19 3.59
N TRP A 186 -33.49 -59.42 4.69
CA TRP A 186 -33.74 -58.80 5.98
C TRP A 186 -33.71 -57.27 5.90
N LYS A 187 -32.70 -56.71 5.21
CA LYS A 187 -32.62 -55.27 4.93
C LYS A 187 -33.80 -54.76 4.11
N SER A 188 -34.20 -55.45 3.05
CA SER A 188 -35.36 -55.05 2.23
C SER A 188 -36.68 -55.07 3.02
N ILE A 189 -36.86 -56.04 3.93
CA ILE A 189 -38.06 -56.12 4.78
C ILE A 189 -38.10 -54.96 5.78
N ARG A 190 -36.97 -54.64 6.41
CA ARG A 190 -36.86 -53.47 7.30
C ARG A 190 -37.04 -52.15 6.57
N ALA A 191 -36.49 -52.01 5.37
CA ALA A 191 -36.67 -50.82 4.53
C ALA A 191 -38.14 -50.60 4.13
N ALA A 192 -38.91 -51.68 4.00
CA ALA A 192 -40.36 -51.62 3.77
C ALA A 192 -41.18 -51.32 5.04
N GLY A 193 -40.54 -51.10 6.19
CA GLY A 193 -41.19 -50.79 7.47
C GLY A 193 -41.87 -51.99 8.14
N ILE A 194 -41.59 -53.21 7.69
CA ILE A 194 -42.22 -54.43 8.20
C ILE A 194 -41.47 -54.92 9.43
N ARG A 195 -42.19 -55.10 10.56
CA ARG A 195 -41.61 -55.64 11.80
C ARG A 195 -41.30 -57.13 11.65
N ILE A 196 -40.05 -57.50 11.86
CA ILE A 196 -39.58 -58.89 11.80
C ILE A 196 -39.76 -59.53 13.19
N LYS A 197 -40.30 -60.75 13.26
CA LYS A 197 -40.46 -61.49 14.51
C LYS A 197 -39.09 -61.95 15.02
N GLY A 198 -38.78 -61.65 16.29
CA GLY A 198 -37.55 -62.08 16.96
C GLY A 198 -36.38 -61.08 16.91
N GLU A 199 -36.62 -59.84 16.45
CA GLU A 199 -35.71 -58.69 16.68
C GLU A 199 -35.90 -58.07 18.07
#